data_AF-A0A3N7BLK7-F1
#
_entry.id   AF-A0A3N7BLK7-F1
#
_cell.length_a   1.000
_cell.length_b   1.000
_cell.length_c   1.000
_cell.angle_alpha   90.00
_cell.angle_beta   90.00
_cell.angle_gamma   90.00
#
_symmetry.space_group_name_H-M   'P 1'
#
loop_
_entity.id
_entity.type
_entity.pdbx_description
1 polymer ?
#
loop_
_entity_poly.entity_id
_entity_poly.type
_entity_poly.pdbx_seq_one_letter_code
_entity_poly.pdbx_strand_id
1 'polypeptide(L)'
;MLNETTIILLLEGLWEAVFMTFVSGTFGFILGLPVGIILFLTRKGQVLEHRLWNRVLSVLVSVFRSIPFIILIVWMIPFTRALVGTSIGISAALVPLSIGAAPFIARLVENSLLEVPAGLIEMAKAMGANLLQIITKVLLPEALPSLINNATITLITLVGYAAMGGAVGAGGLGQIGYQYGYIGYDTVIMNLVLALLVALVFSIQYLGDRLSKRFNHR
;
A
#
# COMPACT_ATOMS: atom_id res chain seq x y z
N MET A 1 14.37 32.28 -12.35
CA MET A 1 13.76 32.21 -11.01
C MET A 1 12.45 31.47 -11.16
N LEU A 2 12.09 30.59 -10.21
CA LEU A 2 10.79 29.90 -10.27
C LEU A 2 9.68 30.93 -10.09
N ASN A 3 8.68 30.91 -10.96
CA ASN A 3 7.52 31.76 -10.81
C ASN A 3 6.69 31.30 -9.61
N GLU A 4 6.06 32.23 -8.89
CA GLU A 4 5.23 31.94 -7.72
C GLU A 4 4.14 30.89 -8.03
N THR A 5 3.53 30.98 -9.21
CA THR A 5 2.55 30.00 -9.71
C THR A 5 3.12 28.59 -9.81
N THR A 6 4.37 28.43 -10.27
CA THR A 6 5.03 27.13 -10.39
C THR A 6 5.29 26.51 -9.02
N ILE A 7 5.66 27.34 -8.03
CA ILE A 7 5.89 26.88 -6.66
C ILE A 7 4.58 26.38 -6.04
N ILE A 8 3.49 27.15 -6.17
CA ILE A 8 2.17 26.78 -5.67
C ILE A 8 1.73 25.45 -6.30
N LEU A 9 1.85 25.32 -7.62
CA LEU A 9 1.52 24.09 -8.36
C LEU A 9 2.28 22.87 -7.83
N LEU A 10 3.60 23.00 -7.59
CA LEU A 10 4.43 21.90 -7.08
C LEU A 10 4.06 21.53 -5.64
N LEU A 11 3.74 22.51 -4.79
CA LEU A 11 3.31 22.27 -3.42
C LEU A 11 1.94 21.57 -3.36
N GLU A 12 1.00 22.00 -4.20
CA GLU A 12 -0.29 21.31 -4.38
C GLU A 12 -0.06 19.88 -4.84
N GLY A 13 0.74 19.67 -5.90
CA GLY A 13 1.03 18.33 -6.39
C GLY A 13 1.72 17.43 -5.36
N LEU A 14 2.60 17.99 -4.53
CA LEU A 14 3.22 17.27 -3.41
C LEU A 14 2.18 16.86 -2.38
N TRP A 15 1.29 17.77 -2.00
CA TRP A 15 0.18 17.47 -1.09
C TRP A 15 -0.71 16.35 -1.63
N GLU A 16 -1.10 16.42 -2.90
CA GLU A 16 -1.92 15.40 -3.54
C GLU A 16 -1.21 14.03 -3.56
N ALA A 17 0.09 13.99 -3.85
CA ALA A 17 0.88 12.77 -3.83
C ALA A 17 0.96 12.16 -2.42
N VAL A 18 1.20 12.98 -1.39
CA VAL A 18 1.17 12.56 0.02
C VAL A 18 -0.21 12.03 0.37
N PHE A 19 -1.26 12.80 0.10
CA PHE A 19 -2.62 12.46 0.43
C PHE A 19 -3.06 11.13 -0.21
N MET A 20 -2.86 10.97 -1.52
CA MET A 20 -3.16 9.72 -2.23
C MET A 20 -2.39 8.54 -1.63
N THR A 21 -1.11 8.70 -1.36
CA THR A 21 -0.26 7.63 -0.81
C THR A 21 -0.76 7.14 0.54
N PHE A 22 -1.01 8.05 1.49
CA PHE A 22 -1.41 7.66 2.85
C PHE A 22 -2.86 7.19 2.92
N VAL A 23 -3.77 7.83 2.21
CA VAL A 23 -5.20 7.44 2.24
C VAL A 23 -5.40 6.10 1.54
N SER A 24 -4.81 5.90 0.36
CA SER A 24 -4.88 4.60 -0.32
C SER A 24 -4.12 3.51 0.40
N GLY A 25 -3.01 3.84 1.06
CA GLY A 25 -2.31 2.91 1.95
C GLY A 25 -3.22 2.46 3.08
N THR A 26 -3.91 3.38 3.73
CA THR A 26 -4.84 3.08 4.84
C THR A 26 -5.97 2.16 4.38
N PHE A 27 -6.68 2.48 3.30
CA PHE A 27 -7.73 1.61 2.77
C PHE A 27 -7.18 0.28 2.26
N GLY A 28 -6.00 0.30 1.63
CA GLY A 28 -5.27 -0.90 1.23
C GLY A 28 -4.99 -1.82 2.42
N PHE A 29 -4.60 -1.26 3.57
CA PHE A 29 -4.38 -2.03 4.81
C PHE A 29 -5.68 -2.53 5.42
N ILE A 30 -6.74 -1.72 5.43
CA ILE A 30 -8.07 -2.15 5.89
C ILE A 30 -8.56 -3.38 5.12
N LEU A 31 -8.29 -3.44 3.80
CA LEU A 31 -8.66 -4.58 2.97
C LEU A 31 -7.64 -5.72 3.02
N GLY A 32 -6.35 -5.40 2.93
CA GLY A 32 -5.27 -6.37 2.79
C GLY A 32 -4.90 -7.07 4.09
N LEU A 33 -4.95 -6.39 5.24
CA LEU A 33 -4.59 -6.97 6.54
C LEU A 33 -5.51 -8.15 6.91
N PRO A 34 -6.85 -8.04 6.85
CA PRO A 34 -7.73 -9.18 7.09
C PRO A 34 -7.48 -10.34 6.11
N VAL A 35 -7.30 -10.04 4.82
CA VAL A 35 -7.03 -11.06 3.80
C VAL A 35 -5.72 -11.80 4.07
N GLY A 36 -4.67 -11.08 4.46
CA GLY A 36 -3.37 -11.67 4.82
C GLY A 36 -3.45 -12.55 6.07
N ILE A 37 -4.21 -12.14 7.09
CA ILE A 37 -4.47 -12.95 8.28
C ILE A 37 -5.23 -14.23 7.90
N ILE A 38 -6.28 -14.13 7.07
CA ILE A 38 -7.05 -15.30 6.62
C ILE A 38 -6.17 -16.24 5.79
N LEU A 39 -5.35 -15.70 4.88
CA LEU A 39 -4.38 -16.48 4.12
C LEU A 39 -3.43 -17.23 5.05
N PHE A 40 -2.90 -16.59 6.09
CA PHE A 40 -2.05 -17.25 7.07
C PHE A 40 -2.80 -18.37 7.81
N LEU A 41 -3.95 -18.05 8.42
CA LEU A 41 -4.69 -18.98 9.29
C LEU A 41 -5.21 -20.22 8.56
N THR A 42 -5.50 -20.11 7.26
CA THR A 42 -6.05 -21.20 6.44
C THR A 42 -4.97 -22.12 5.83
N ARG A 43 -3.68 -21.83 6.05
CA ARG A 43 -2.57 -22.68 5.59
C ARG A 43 -2.56 -24.03 6.30
N LYS A 44 -1.88 -24.99 5.66
CA LYS A 44 -1.60 -26.30 6.26
C LYS A 44 -0.83 -26.13 7.58
N GLY A 45 -1.30 -26.77 8.65
CA GLY A 45 -0.70 -26.70 9.98
C GLY A 45 -1.09 -25.47 10.81
N GLN A 46 -2.01 -24.62 10.32
CA GLN A 46 -2.48 -23.43 11.03
C GLN A 46 -3.87 -23.63 11.66
N VAL A 47 -4.31 -22.65 12.45
CA VAL A 47 -5.50 -22.75 13.33
C VAL A 47 -6.79 -23.06 12.56
N LEU A 48 -6.94 -22.53 11.35
CA LEU A 48 -8.13 -22.69 10.50
C LEU A 48 -7.81 -23.41 9.19
N GLU A 49 -6.92 -24.42 9.23
CA GLU A 49 -6.46 -25.13 8.02
C GLU A 49 -7.64 -25.47 7.10
N HIS A 50 -7.61 -24.90 5.89
CA HIS A 50 -8.58 -25.20 4.85
C HIS A 50 -7.96 -25.04 3.47
N ARG A 51 -7.35 -26.12 2.97
CA ARG A 51 -6.50 -26.11 1.77
C ARG A 51 -7.17 -25.56 0.51
N LEU A 52 -8.45 -25.87 0.28
CA LEU A 52 -9.16 -25.40 -0.90
C LEU A 52 -9.38 -23.89 -0.86
N TRP A 53 -10.02 -23.37 0.19
CA TRP A 53 -10.18 -21.92 0.43
C TRP A 53 -8.86 -21.16 0.39
N ASN A 54 -7.82 -21.67 1.06
CA ASN A 54 -6.50 -21.06 1.03
C ASN A 54 -5.96 -20.93 -0.40
N ARG A 55 -6.05 -22.02 -1.19
CA ARG A 55 -5.61 -22.02 -2.59
C ARG A 55 -6.41 -21.03 -3.44
N VAL A 56 -7.74 -21.01 -3.32
CA VAL A 56 -8.60 -20.08 -4.06
C VAL A 56 -8.24 -18.63 -3.73
N LEU A 57 -8.15 -18.28 -2.44
CA LEU A 57 -7.81 -16.93 -2.00
C LEU A 57 -6.39 -16.54 -2.44
N SER A 58 -5.44 -17.47 -2.34
CA SER A 58 -4.05 -17.25 -2.77
C SER A 58 -3.95 -17.01 -4.28
N VAL A 59 -4.72 -17.75 -5.09
CA VAL A 59 -4.81 -17.54 -6.54
C VAL A 59 -5.43 -16.18 -6.84
N LEU A 60 -6.54 -15.81 -6.18
CA LEU A 60 -7.17 -14.49 -6.37
C LEU A 60 -6.19 -13.36 -6.07
N VAL A 61 -5.53 -13.41 -4.91
CA VAL A 61 -4.50 -12.41 -4.54
C VAL A 61 -3.37 -12.36 -5.55
N SER A 62 -2.92 -13.52 -6.04
CA SER A 62 -1.84 -13.60 -7.04
C SER A 62 -2.27 -13.03 -8.39
N VAL A 63 -3.51 -13.28 -8.83
CA VAL A 63 -4.06 -12.72 -10.08
C VAL A 63 -4.08 -11.20 -10.00
N PHE A 64 -4.67 -10.61 -8.96
CA PHE A 64 -4.70 -9.15 -8.83
C PHE A 64 -3.30 -8.54 -8.75
N ARG A 65 -2.35 -9.19 -8.07
CA ARG A 65 -0.94 -8.74 -8.02
C ARG A 65 -0.22 -8.81 -9.36
N SER A 66 -0.63 -9.73 -10.25
CA SER A 66 -0.01 -9.89 -11.56
C SER A 66 -0.43 -8.82 -12.57
N ILE A 67 -1.54 -8.11 -12.32
CA ILE A 67 -2.02 -7.04 -13.19
C ILE A 67 -1.13 -5.81 -12.96
N PRO A 68 -0.43 -5.30 -13.99
CA PRO A 68 0.33 -4.06 -13.87
C PRO A 68 -0.58 -2.91 -13.43
N PHE A 69 -0.15 -2.09 -12.48
CA PHE A 69 -1.00 -1.07 -11.86
C PHE A 69 -1.63 -0.11 -12.88
N ILE A 70 -0.88 0.29 -13.91
CA ILE A 70 -1.38 1.16 -14.99
C ILE A 70 -2.53 0.53 -15.80
N ILE A 71 -2.54 -0.81 -15.94
CA ILE A 71 -3.64 -1.52 -16.59
C ILE A 71 -4.83 -1.62 -15.64
N LEU A 72 -4.57 -1.90 -14.36
CA LEU A 72 -5.61 -1.97 -13.33
C LEU A 72 -6.38 -0.65 -13.19
N ILE A 73 -5.68 0.49 -13.10
CA ILE A 73 -6.31 1.80 -12.94
C ILE A 73 -7.24 2.14 -14.11
N VAL A 74 -6.82 1.83 -15.34
CA VAL A 74 -7.64 2.04 -16.55
C VAL A 74 -8.84 1.09 -16.58
N TRP A 75 -8.62 -0.19 -16.29
CA TRP A 75 -9.70 -1.19 -16.23
C TRP A 75 -10.75 -0.87 -15.16
N MET A 76 -10.33 -0.24 -14.06
CA MET A 76 -11.19 0.16 -12.95
C MET A 76 -12.00 1.45 -13.18
N ILE A 77 -11.81 2.17 -14.29
CA ILE A 77 -12.55 3.41 -14.60
C ILE A 77 -14.08 3.27 -14.46
N PRO A 78 -14.77 2.28 -15.07
CA PRO A 78 -16.23 2.17 -14.97
C PRO A 78 -16.68 1.95 -13.52
N PHE A 79 -15.96 1.10 -12.78
CA PHE A 79 -16.23 0.84 -11.37
C PHE A 79 -16.01 2.09 -10.50
N THR A 80 -14.90 2.79 -10.72
CA THR A 80 -14.54 4.02 -10.01
C THR A 80 -15.59 5.11 -10.23
N ARG A 81 -16.05 5.28 -11.47
CA ARG A 81 -17.11 6.23 -11.80
C ARG A 81 -18.45 5.84 -11.16
N ALA A 82 -18.79 4.56 -11.12
CA ALA A 82 -20.00 4.09 -10.44
C ALA A 82 -19.95 4.34 -8.92
N LEU A 83 -18.78 4.27 -8.30
CA LEU A 83 -18.59 4.43 -6.86
C LEU A 83 -18.49 5.88 -6.41
N VAL A 84 -17.74 6.71 -7.13
CA VAL A 84 -17.37 8.10 -6.72
C VAL A 84 -18.01 9.16 -7.64
N GLY A 85 -18.65 8.76 -8.73
CA GLY A 85 -19.28 9.68 -9.69
C GLY A 85 -18.32 10.33 -10.70
N THR A 86 -16.99 10.14 -10.55
CA THR A 86 -15.97 10.68 -11.46
C THR A 86 -14.86 9.65 -11.73
N SER A 87 -14.14 9.81 -12.83
CA SER A 87 -12.97 9.01 -13.21
C SER A 87 -11.65 9.80 -13.21
N ILE A 88 -11.68 11.07 -12.81
CA ILE A 88 -10.55 11.99 -12.83
C ILE A 88 -10.42 12.65 -11.45
N GLY A 89 -9.18 12.96 -11.07
CA GLY A 89 -8.82 13.62 -9.81
C GLY A 89 -8.55 12.65 -8.67
N ILE A 90 -8.14 13.24 -7.54
CA ILE A 90 -7.67 12.53 -6.34
C ILE A 90 -8.71 11.51 -5.86
N SER A 91 -9.97 11.91 -5.71
CA SER A 91 -11.03 11.04 -5.18
C SER A 91 -11.26 9.80 -6.05
N ALA A 92 -11.16 9.94 -7.37
CA ALA A 92 -11.24 8.79 -8.29
C ALA A 92 -10.01 7.90 -8.14
N ALA A 93 -8.81 8.49 -8.07
CA ALA A 93 -7.56 7.74 -7.99
C ALA A 93 -7.43 6.90 -6.71
N LEU A 94 -8.02 7.34 -5.59
CA LEU A 94 -7.98 6.61 -4.32
C LEU A 94 -8.53 5.17 -4.44
N VAL A 95 -9.55 4.95 -5.27
CA VAL A 95 -10.22 3.65 -5.42
C VAL A 95 -9.29 2.59 -6.01
N PRO A 96 -8.75 2.75 -7.23
CA PRO A 96 -7.82 1.80 -7.83
C PRO A 96 -6.50 1.71 -7.06
N LEU A 97 -6.00 2.80 -6.47
CA LEU A 97 -4.81 2.75 -5.61
C LEU A 97 -5.02 1.84 -4.39
N SER A 98 -6.15 1.96 -3.71
CA SER A 98 -6.47 1.15 -2.52
C SER A 98 -6.66 -0.33 -2.88
N ILE A 99 -7.44 -0.59 -3.96
CA ILE A 99 -7.72 -1.96 -4.43
C ILE A 99 -6.47 -2.61 -5.01
N GLY A 100 -5.62 -1.85 -5.71
CA GLY A 100 -4.35 -2.34 -6.22
C GLY A 100 -3.34 -2.67 -5.11
N ALA A 101 -3.34 -1.90 -4.02
CA ALA A 101 -2.45 -2.15 -2.89
C ALA A 101 -2.89 -3.33 -2.01
N ALA A 102 -4.18 -3.58 -1.85
CA ALA A 102 -4.69 -4.58 -0.90
C ALA A 102 -4.15 -6.02 -1.11
N PRO A 103 -4.09 -6.57 -2.33
CA PRO A 103 -3.51 -7.89 -2.60
C PRO A 103 -2.01 -7.96 -2.29
N PHE A 104 -1.28 -6.87 -2.59
CA PHE A 104 0.15 -6.76 -2.27
C PHE A 104 0.35 -6.76 -0.74
N ILE A 105 -0.42 -5.95 -0.02
CA ILE A 105 -0.41 -5.88 1.45
C ILE A 105 -0.77 -7.24 2.06
N ALA A 106 -1.81 -7.91 1.56
CA ALA A 106 -2.23 -9.21 2.07
C ALA A 106 -1.09 -10.23 2.05
N ARG A 107 -0.28 -10.22 0.98
CA ARG A 107 0.88 -11.12 0.90
C ARG A 107 2.01 -10.72 1.83
N LEU A 108 2.27 -9.43 2.00
CA LEU A 108 3.28 -8.96 2.97
C LEU A 108 2.88 -9.30 4.42
N VAL A 109 1.60 -9.16 4.74
CA VAL A 109 1.02 -9.55 6.04
C VAL A 109 1.17 -11.05 6.24
N GLU A 110 0.77 -11.87 5.26
CA GLU A 110 0.92 -13.33 5.34
C GLU A 110 2.39 -13.72 5.60
N ASN A 111 3.34 -13.09 4.90
CA ASN A 111 4.76 -13.35 5.10
C ASN A 111 5.23 -12.92 6.49
N SER A 112 4.80 -11.76 6.98
CA SER A 112 5.14 -11.28 8.34
C SER A 112 4.66 -12.24 9.42
N LEU A 113 3.46 -12.82 9.23
CA LEU A 113 2.89 -13.78 10.17
C LEU A 113 3.63 -15.13 10.14
N LEU A 114 4.24 -15.52 9.02
CA LEU A 114 5.08 -16.72 8.94
C LEU A 114 6.41 -16.59 9.67
N GLU A 115 6.87 -15.36 9.93
CA GLU A 115 8.08 -15.10 10.72
C GLU A 115 7.84 -15.29 12.23
N VAL A 116 6.58 -15.36 12.66
CA VAL A 116 6.21 -15.63 14.06
C VAL A 116 6.52 -17.08 14.41
N PRO A 117 7.30 -17.34 15.48
CA PRO A 117 7.62 -18.70 15.91
C PRO A 117 6.36 -19.54 16.17
N ALA A 118 6.27 -20.72 15.54
CA ALA A 118 5.12 -21.62 15.70
C ALA A 118 4.85 -22.00 17.17
N GLY A 119 5.90 -22.12 17.98
CA GLY A 119 5.80 -22.41 19.41
C GLY A 119 5.00 -21.38 20.21
N LEU A 120 4.99 -20.09 19.81
CA LEU A 120 4.14 -19.08 20.47
C LEU A 120 2.64 -19.36 20.25
N ILE A 121 2.29 -19.84 19.05
CA ILE A 121 0.91 -20.20 18.70
C ILE A 121 0.48 -21.45 19.46
N GLU A 122 1.36 -22.45 19.57
CA GLU A 122 1.10 -23.68 20.34
C GLU A 122 0.94 -23.40 21.84
N MET A 123 1.81 -22.56 22.40
CA MET A 123 1.68 -22.12 23.80
C MET A 123 0.37 -21.36 24.05
N ALA A 124 0.00 -20.45 23.15
CA ALA A 124 -1.26 -19.73 23.26
C ALA A 124 -2.48 -20.67 23.24
N LYS A 125 -2.46 -21.69 22.37
CA LYS A 125 -3.49 -22.74 22.34
C LYS A 125 -3.52 -23.56 23.63
N ALA A 126 -2.36 -23.94 24.17
CA ALA A 126 -2.27 -24.70 25.43
C ALA A 126 -2.81 -23.90 26.63
N MET A 127 -2.70 -22.58 26.60
CA MET A 127 -3.31 -21.66 27.59
C MET A 127 -4.82 -21.44 27.38
N GLY A 128 -5.45 -22.10 26.40
CA GLY A 128 -6.88 -21.96 26.11
C GLY A 128 -7.25 -20.67 25.38
N ALA A 129 -6.30 -20.00 24.71
CA ALA A 129 -6.59 -18.79 23.96
C ALA A 129 -7.54 -19.07 22.79
N ASN A 130 -8.59 -18.26 22.65
CA ASN A 130 -9.48 -18.34 21.50
C ASN A 130 -8.81 -17.74 20.25
N LEU A 131 -9.41 -17.96 19.07
CA LEU A 131 -8.84 -17.51 17.79
C LEU A 131 -8.54 -16.01 17.77
N LEU A 132 -9.47 -15.18 18.26
CA LEU A 132 -9.31 -13.73 18.25
C LEU A 132 -8.16 -13.29 19.18
N GLN A 133 -7.98 -13.97 20.31
CA GLN A 133 -6.85 -13.76 21.21
C GLN A 133 -5.53 -14.18 20.57
N ILE A 134 -5.48 -15.30 19.85
CA ILE A 134 -4.27 -15.70 19.11
C ILE A 134 -3.90 -14.63 18.09
N ILE A 135 -4.87 -14.10 17.34
CA ILE A 135 -4.62 -13.06 16.34
C ILE A 135 -4.15 -11.76 17.00
N THR A 136 -4.93 -11.23 17.95
CA THR A 136 -4.74 -9.87 18.48
C THR A 136 -3.69 -9.77 19.57
N LYS A 137 -3.43 -10.84 20.32
CA LYS A 137 -2.49 -10.84 21.46
C LYS A 137 -1.18 -11.57 21.18
N VAL A 138 -1.09 -12.36 20.12
CA VAL A 138 0.13 -13.14 19.81
C VAL A 138 0.63 -12.80 18.41
N LEU A 139 -0.15 -13.10 17.37
CA LEU A 139 0.30 -12.94 15.98
C LEU A 139 0.59 -11.49 15.61
N LEU A 140 -0.37 -10.58 15.80
CA LEU A 140 -0.21 -9.18 15.40
C LEU A 140 0.85 -8.43 16.23
N PRO A 141 0.92 -8.58 17.56
CA PRO A 141 1.98 -7.94 18.35
C PRO A 141 3.37 -8.46 18.00
N GLU A 142 3.54 -9.78 17.82
CA GLU A 142 4.84 -10.38 17.50
C GLU A 142 5.29 -10.04 16.07
N ALA A 143 4.36 -9.96 15.12
CA ALA A 143 4.67 -9.57 13.74
C ALA A 143 4.77 -8.04 13.55
N LEU A 144 4.47 -7.22 14.56
CA LEU A 144 4.33 -5.77 14.44
C LEU A 144 5.56 -5.08 13.81
N PRO A 145 6.82 -5.39 14.20
CA PRO A 145 7.99 -4.74 13.59
C PRO A 145 8.10 -5.01 12.08
N SER A 146 7.79 -6.25 11.67
CA SER A 146 7.78 -6.69 10.27
C SER A 146 6.61 -6.05 9.50
N LEU A 147 5.42 -5.96 10.12
CA LEU A 147 4.25 -5.28 9.56
C LEU A 147 4.50 -3.78 9.33
N ILE A 148 5.18 -3.10 10.25
CA ILE A 148 5.55 -1.69 10.09
C ILE A 148 6.50 -1.51 8.90
N ASN A 149 7.53 -2.34 8.80
CA ASN A 149 8.46 -2.29 7.67
C ASN A 149 7.73 -2.54 6.33
N ASN A 150 6.84 -3.52 6.30
CA ASN A 150 6.01 -3.80 5.14
C ASN A 150 5.02 -2.68 4.79
N ALA A 151 4.52 -1.94 5.80
CA ALA A 151 3.75 -0.72 5.57
C ALA A 151 4.59 0.38 4.93
N THR A 152 5.84 0.56 5.37
CA THR A 152 6.79 1.49 4.76
C THR A 152 7.05 1.15 3.30
N ILE A 153 7.35 -0.10 2.99
CA ILE A 153 7.54 -0.58 1.60
C ILE A 153 6.28 -0.33 0.75
N THR A 154 5.10 -0.56 1.33
CA THR A 154 3.83 -0.33 0.64
C THR A 154 3.61 1.14 0.34
N LEU A 155 3.82 2.03 1.31
CA LEU A 155 3.68 3.47 1.11
C LEU A 155 4.65 3.98 0.03
N ILE A 156 5.90 3.50 0.03
CA ILE A 156 6.88 3.85 -1.02
C ILE A 156 6.40 3.37 -2.40
N THR A 157 5.89 2.15 -2.49
CA THR A 157 5.31 1.61 -3.73
C THR A 157 4.12 2.46 -4.20
N LEU A 158 3.28 2.91 -3.27
CA LEU A 158 2.13 3.76 -3.54
C LEU A 158 2.51 5.15 -4.05
N VAL A 159 3.65 5.72 -3.65
CA VAL A 159 4.17 6.96 -4.27
C VAL A 159 4.37 6.75 -5.78
N GLY A 160 4.97 5.62 -6.16
CA GLY A 160 5.15 5.26 -7.57
C GLY A 160 3.82 5.02 -8.29
N TYR A 161 2.86 4.36 -7.63
CA TYR A 161 1.54 4.11 -8.21
C TYR A 161 0.72 5.40 -8.38
N ALA A 162 0.74 6.30 -7.40
CA ALA A 162 0.11 7.60 -7.48
C ALA A 162 0.72 8.45 -8.60
N ALA A 163 2.05 8.39 -8.77
CA ALA A 163 2.71 9.07 -9.88
C ALA A 163 2.28 8.53 -11.25
N MET A 164 2.17 7.20 -11.41
CA MET A 164 1.60 6.58 -12.62
C MET A 164 0.14 7.00 -12.86
N GLY A 165 -0.63 7.20 -11.79
CA GLY A 165 -1.99 7.75 -11.85
C GLY A 165 -2.06 9.13 -12.51
N GLY A 166 -0.99 9.93 -12.41
CA GLY A 166 -0.90 11.24 -13.06
C GLY A 166 -1.10 11.18 -14.57
N ALA A 167 -0.68 10.08 -15.22
CA ALA A 167 -0.87 9.87 -16.66
C ALA A 167 -2.35 9.67 -17.07
N VAL A 168 -3.21 9.28 -16.12
CA VAL A 168 -4.66 9.10 -16.32
C VAL A 168 -5.50 10.19 -15.63
N GLY A 169 -4.86 11.30 -15.24
CA GLY A 169 -5.53 12.46 -14.65
C GLY A 169 -5.85 12.31 -13.16
N ALA A 170 -5.08 11.51 -12.41
CA ALA A 170 -5.23 11.41 -10.95
C ALA A 170 -4.84 12.68 -10.18
N GLY A 171 -4.02 13.54 -10.79
CA GLY A 171 -3.35 14.65 -10.10
C GLY A 171 -1.94 14.30 -9.61
N GLY A 172 -1.43 15.14 -8.73
CA GLY A 172 -0.19 14.99 -8.00
C GLY A 172 1.07 15.32 -8.79
N LEU A 173 2.21 15.14 -8.11
CA LEU A 173 3.53 15.31 -8.70
C LEU A 173 3.73 14.53 -10.00
N GLY A 174 3.13 13.34 -10.12
CA GLY A 174 3.17 12.54 -11.34
C GLY A 174 2.53 13.24 -12.55
N GLN A 175 1.38 13.89 -12.33
CA GLN A 175 0.72 14.63 -13.41
C GLN A 175 1.52 15.87 -13.80
N ILE A 176 2.09 16.60 -12.83
CA ILE A 176 2.92 17.78 -13.10
C ILE A 176 4.17 17.38 -13.90
N GLY A 177 4.85 16.31 -13.46
CA GLY A 177 6.01 15.77 -14.16
C GLY A 177 5.67 15.29 -15.58
N TYR A 178 4.53 14.62 -15.76
CA TYR A 178 4.08 14.17 -17.06
C TYR A 178 3.72 15.34 -17.99
N GLN A 179 2.93 16.30 -17.52
CA GLN A 179 2.38 17.34 -18.37
C GLN A 179 3.38 18.47 -18.66
N TYR A 180 4.07 18.97 -17.64
CA TYR A 180 5.00 20.09 -17.80
C TYR A 180 6.44 19.61 -18.03
N GLY A 181 6.88 18.58 -17.31
CA GLY A 181 8.23 18.05 -17.44
C GLY A 181 8.44 17.27 -18.74
N TYR A 182 7.58 16.29 -19.01
CA TYR A 182 7.71 15.40 -20.17
C TYR A 182 7.07 15.98 -21.44
N ILE A 183 5.77 16.29 -21.44
CA ILE A 183 5.09 16.84 -22.63
C ILE A 183 5.57 18.26 -22.92
N GLY A 184 5.60 19.13 -21.90
CA GLY A 184 6.08 20.50 -22.02
C GLY A 184 7.60 20.62 -22.19
N TYR A 185 8.34 19.52 -22.02
CA TYR A 185 9.79 19.44 -22.12
C TYR A 185 10.54 20.41 -21.19
N ASP A 186 9.95 20.76 -20.04
CA ASP A 186 10.58 21.60 -19.04
C ASP A 186 11.47 20.76 -18.11
N THR A 187 12.76 20.76 -18.42
CA THR A 187 13.78 20.05 -17.63
C THR A 187 13.88 20.53 -16.18
N VAL A 188 13.57 21.80 -15.90
CA VAL A 188 13.61 22.34 -14.52
C VAL A 188 12.47 21.74 -13.72
N ILE A 189 11.25 21.74 -14.26
CA ILE A 189 10.09 21.12 -13.60
C ILE A 189 10.30 19.62 -13.43
N MET A 190 10.82 18.93 -14.45
CA MET A 190 11.10 17.49 -14.38
C MET A 190 12.08 17.15 -13.23
N ASN A 191 13.17 17.91 -13.11
CA ASN A 191 14.16 17.71 -12.05
C ASN A 191 13.60 18.03 -10.66
N LEU A 192 12.75 19.06 -10.54
CA LEU A 192 12.09 19.40 -9.28
C LEU A 192 11.09 18.31 -8.85
N VAL A 193 10.26 17.83 -9.76
CA VAL A 193 9.32 16.73 -9.49
C VAL A 193 10.07 15.48 -9.04
N LEU A 194 11.16 15.12 -9.74
CA LEU A 194 12.01 14.00 -9.35
C LEU A 194 12.59 14.20 -7.94
N ALA A 195 13.16 15.37 -7.65
CA ALA A 195 13.71 15.67 -6.34
C ALA A 195 12.66 15.59 -5.22
N LEU A 196 11.44 16.08 -5.47
CA LEU A 196 10.33 16.01 -4.51
C LEU A 196 9.84 14.58 -4.27
N LEU A 197 9.72 13.77 -5.33
CA LEU A 197 9.35 12.35 -5.19
C LEU A 197 10.41 11.56 -4.41
N VAL A 198 11.70 11.81 -4.71
CA VAL A 198 12.82 11.21 -3.97
C VAL A 198 12.76 11.65 -2.50
N ALA A 199 12.63 12.94 -2.23
CA ALA A 199 12.53 13.46 -0.86
C ALA A 199 11.34 12.85 -0.10
N LEU A 200 10.19 12.67 -0.75
CA LEU A 200 9.02 12.01 -0.16
C LEU A 200 9.30 10.55 0.20
N VAL A 201 9.90 9.78 -0.71
CA VAL A 201 10.27 8.38 -0.47
C VAL A 201 11.24 8.25 0.69
N PHE A 202 12.31 9.05 0.71
CA PHE A 202 13.28 9.06 1.82
C PHE A 202 12.63 9.46 3.15
N SER A 203 11.68 10.40 3.13
CA SER A 203 10.94 10.80 4.33
C SER A 203 10.09 9.64 4.87
N ILE A 204 9.38 8.92 3.99
CA ILE A 204 8.58 7.74 4.36
C ILE A 204 9.48 6.63 4.92
N GLN A 205 10.60 6.33 4.23
CA GLN A 205 11.56 5.30 4.68
C GLN A 205 12.12 5.65 6.06
N TYR A 206 12.60 6.87 6.26
CA TYR A 206 13.19 7.30 7.53
C TYR A 206 12.20 7.21 8.69
N LEU A 207 10.95 7.66 8.48
CA LEU A 207 9.89 7.55 9.50
C LEU A 207 9.54 6.08 9.79
N GLY A 208 9.45 5.26 8.75
CA GLY A 208 9.20 3.83 8.84
C GLY A 208 10.26 3.08 9.65
N ASP A 209 11.54 3.29 9.31
CA ASP A 209 12.68 2.66 10.00
C ASP A 209 12.73 3.05 11.47
N ARG A 210 12.49 4.33 11.76
CA ARG A 210 12.47 4.83 13.14
C ARG A 210 11.32 4.22 13.93
N LEU A 211 10.15 4.06 13.31
CA LEU A 211 8.99 3.44 13.94
C LEU A 211 9.21 1.94 14.17
N SER A 212 9.71 1.20 13.18
CA SER A 212 9.99 -0.24 13.29
C SER A 212 11.01 -0.52 14.40
N LYS A 213 12.09 0.25 14.49
CA LYS A 213 13.09 0.14 15.57
C LYS A 213 12.51 0.36 16.97
N ARG A 214 11.47 1.17 17.11
CA ARG A 214 10.83 1.42 18.41
C ARG A 214 10.03 0.21 18.92
N PHE A 215 9.49 -0.60 18.00
CA PHE A 215 8.68 -1.77 18.34
C PHE A 215 9.45 -3.09 18.24
N ASN A 216 10.69 -3.06 17.74
CA ASN A 216 11.55 -4.23 17.75
C ASN A 216 12.03 -4.49 19.19
N HIS A 217 11.49 -5.54 19.81
CA HIS A 217 11.88 -5.97 21.16
C HIS A 217 13.01 -7.03 21.13
N ARG A 218 13.66 -7.23 19.99
CA ARG A 218 14.82 -8.12 19.82
C ARG A 218 16.12 -7.36 19.96
#